data_AF-A0A7X9HFN2-F1
#
_entry.id   AF-A0A7X9HFN2-F1
#
_cell.length_a   1.000
_cell.length_b   1.000
_cell.length_c   1.000
_cell.angle_alpha   90.00
_cell.angle_beta   90.00
_cell.angle_gamma   90.00
#
_symmetry.space_group_name_H-M   'P 1'
#
loop_
_entity.id
_entity.type
_entity.pdbx_description
1 polymer ?
#
loop_
_entity_poly.entity_id
_entity_poly.type
_entity_poly.pdbx_seq_one_letter_code
_entity_poly.pdbx_strand_id
1 'polypeptide(L)'
;TRLLELLVNEGRENVRLHQQGIYTSHEKSRGFFCYIDHYTHSLRLWQMLQELNIGYSGNILSHFWADSNPPVIQNNWKEAAYSIKTNTLEDMLTSIAQINSRMPMIKSIRGPYDSPYMWLQDTLALASMYKADFIVYNGTPGCRNTWGMVKLLAQDTEKAGFPTHIMYADAFDDRVQSWDATRDRFEEFLRVRRLI
;
A
#
# COMPACT_ATOMS: atom_id res chain seq x y z
N THR A 1 -15.38 10.91 14.33
CA THR A 1 -15.10 9.49 14.03
C THR A 1 -16.28 8.75 13.42
N ARG A 2 -17.54 9.22 13.57
CA ARG A 2 -18.76 8.53 13.13
C ARG A 2 -18.74 7.92 11.71
N LEU A 3 -18.21 8.63 10.72
CA LEU A 3 -18.09 8.11 9.35
C LEU A 3 -17.22 6.84 9.30
N LEU A 4 -16.07 6.86 9.96
CA LEU A 4 -15.16 5.72 9.99
C LEU A 4 -15.78 4.52 10.73
N GLU A 5 -16.50 4.77 11.81
CA GLU A 5 -17.25 3.73 12.54
C GLU A 5 -18.31 3.07 11.64
N LEU A 6 -19.02 3.88 10.83
CA LEU A 6 -20.01 3.37 9.88
C LEU A 6 -19.34 2.48 8.82
N LEU A 7 -18.23 2.93 8.23
CA LEU A 7 -17.49 2.15 7.23
C LEU A 7 -16.98 0.81 7.80
N VAL A 8 -16.49 0.81 9.04
CA VAL A 8 -16.03 -0.42 9.72
C VAL A 8 -17.20 -1.37 9.96
N ASN A 9 -18.35 -0.85 10.40
CA ASN A 9 -19.53 -1.68 10.66
C ASN A 9 -20.07 -2.30 9.37
N GLU A 10 -20.12 -1.53 8.27
CA GLU A 10 -20.52 -2.03 6.95
C GLU A 10 -19.56 -3.13 6.48
N GLY A 11 -18.24 -2.92 6.62
CA GLY A 11 -17.25 -3.93 6.28
C GLY A 11 -17.40 -5.23 7.08
N ARG A 12 -17.68 -5.13 8.39
CA ARG A 12 -17.94 -6.30 9.25
C ARG A 12 -19.21 -7.04 8.83
N GLU A 13 -20.26 -6.32 8.48
CA GLU A 13 -21.51 -6.91 8.01
C GLU A 13 -21.32 -7.63 6.67
N ASN A 14 -20.58 -7.05 5.72
CA ASN A 14 -20.25 -7.70 4.45
C ASN A 14 -19.47 -9.01 4.66
N VAL A 15 -18.51 -9.03 5.58
CA VAL A 15 -17.80 -10.26 5.97
C VAL A 15 -18.75 -11.30 6.55
N ARG A 16 -19.67 -10.88 7.44
CA ARG A 16 -20.69 -11.78 8.03
C ARG A 16 -21.60 -12.39 6.97
N LEU A 17 -22.11 -11.57 6.05
CA LEU A 17 -22.97 -12.02 4.95
C LEU A 17 -22.23 -12.98 4.01
N HIS A 18 -20.94 -12.73 3.75
CA HIS A 18 -20.10 -13.63 2.98
C HIS A 18 -19.92 -14.99 3.67
N GLN A 19 -19.61 -15.00 4.97
CA GLN A 19 -19.44 -16.23 5.77
C GLN A 19 -20.72 -17.06 5.86
N GLN A 20 -21.89 -16.43 5.77
CA GLN A 20 -23.19 -17.10 5.72
C GLN A 20 -23.59 -17.57 4.32
N GLY A 21 -22.77 -17.32 3.29
CA GLY A 21 -23.07 -17.67 1.90
C GLY A 21 -24.16 -16.81 1.25
N ILE A 22 -24.53 -15.69 1.87
CA ILE A 22 -25.55 -14.75 1.37
C ILE A 22 -24.94 -13.83 0.31
N TYR A 23 -23.66 -13.52 0.44
CA TYR A 23 -22.89 -12.71 -0.51
C TYR A 23 -21.70 -13.49 -1.06
N THR A 24 -21.47 -13.42 -2.36
CA THR A 24 -20.30 -14.00 -3.01
C THR A 24 -19.38 -12.88 -3.48
N SER A 25 -18.12 -12.89 -3.04
CA SER A 25 -17.11 -11.97 -3.56
C SER A 25 -16.73 -12.37 -4.98
N HIS A 26 -16.61 -11.39 -5.86
CA HIS A 26 -16.07 -11.59 -7.21
C HIS A 26 -14.55 -11.40 -7.27
N GLU A 27 -13.91 -10.99 -6.17
CA GLU A 27 -12.46 -10.76 -6.07
C GLU A 27 -11.66 -11.99 -6.51
N LYS A 28 -10.81 -11.81 -7.53
CA LYS A 28 -9.93 -12.84 -8.09
C LYS A 28 -8.51 -12.75 -7.58
N SER A 29 -8.02 -11.54 -7.34
CA SER A 29 -6.67 -11.29 -6.83
C SER A 29 -6.61 -9.97 -6.06
N ARG A 30 -5.55 -9.76 -5.29
CA ARG A 30 -5.31 -8.58 -4.45
C ARG A 30 -4.04 -7.87 -4.84
N GLY A 31 -4.17 -6.63 -5.27
CA GLY A 31 -3.04 -5.74 -5.56
C GLY A 31 -2.70 -4.85 -4.37
N PHE A 32 -1.42 -4.81 -4.01
CA PHE A 32 -0.87 -3.80 -3.10
C PHE A 32 0.00 -2.80 -3.86
N PHE A 33 -0.34 -1.51 -3.76
CA PHE A 33 0.37 -0.44 -4.46
C PHE A 33 1.44 0.14 -3.53
N CYS A 34 2.66 -0.40 -3.55
CA CYS A 34 3.68 -0.11 -2.53
C CYS A 34 4.20 1.34 -2.51
N TYR A 35 3.82 2.18 -3.50
CA TYR A 35 4.07 3.62 -3.51
C TYR A 35 2.74 4.40 -3.50
N ILE A 36 2.51 5.35 -4.39
CA ILE A 36 1.23 6.05 -4.56
C ILE A 36 0.43 5.43 -5.71
N ASP A 37 -0.86 5.74 -5.84
CA ASP A 37 -1.70 5.21 -6.92
C ASP A 37 -1.63 6.06 -8.20
N HIS A 38 -2.34 5.62 -9.24
CA HIS A 38 -2.53 6.38 -10.48
C HIS A 38 -3.82 7.21 -10.39
N TYR A 39 -3.68 8.47 -9.99
CA TYR A 39 -4.77 9.42 -9.71
C TYR A 39 -5.24 10.22 -10.91
N THR A 40 -4.95 9.79 -12.14
CA THR A 40 -5.39 10.51 -13.34
C THR A 40 -6.92 10.50 -13.49
N HIS A 41 -7.41 11.26 -14.46
CA HIS A 41 -8.82 11.62 -14.55
C HIS A 41 -9.77 10.42 -14.53
N SER A 42 -10.96 10.64 -13.95
CA SER A 42 -12.08 9.68 -13.95
C SER A 42 -11.84 8.36 -13.21
N LEU A 43 -10.84 8.30 -12.32
CA LEU A 43 -10.58 7.11 -11.49
C LEU A 43 -10.34 5.83 -12.32
N ARG A 44 -9.73 5.96 -13.49
CA ARG A 44 -9.58 4.85 -14.46
C ARG A 44 -8.86 3.63 -13.88
N LEU A 45 -7.90 3.85 -12.97
CA LEU A 45 -7.26 2.75 -12.25
C LEU A 45 -8.27 1.90 -11.48
N TRP A 46 -9.11 2.51 -10.65
CA TRP A 46 -10.11 1.79 -9.87
C TRP A 46 -11.18 1.15 -10.75
N GLN A 47 -11.59 1.80 -11.84
CA GLN A 47 -12.51 1.20 -12.82
C GLN A 47 -11.93 -0.09 -13.42
N MET A 48 -10.67 -0.05 -13.86
CA MET A 48 -9.98 -1.23 -14.39
C MET A 48 -9.79 -2.33 -13.33
N LEU A 49 -9.39 -1.97 -12.09
CA LEU A 49 -9.30 -2.96 -11.01
C LEU A 49 -10.66 -3.62 -10.75
N GLN A 50 -11.76 -2.87 -10.80
CA GLN A 50 -13.11 -3.40 -10.68
C GLN A 50 -13.48 -4.32 -11.86
N GLU A 51 -13.20 -3.90 -13.11
CA GLU A 51 -13.42 -4.72 -14.32
C GLU A 51 -12.70 -6.08 -14.24
N LEU A 52 -11.48 -6.08 -13.73
CA LEU A 52 -10.65 -7.27 -13.57
C LEU A 52 -10.93 -8.06 -12.27
N ASN A 53 -11.83 -7.56 -11.43
CA ASN A 53 -12.13 -8.07 -10.09
C ASN A 53 -10.89 -8.19 -9.18
N ILE A 54 -10.04 -7.16 -9.20
CA ILE A 54 -8.85 -7.05 -8.36
C ILE A 54 -9.17 -6.20 -7.13
N GLY A 55 -8.96 -6.78 -5.95
CA GLY A 55 -9.02 -6.08 -4.68
C GLY A 55 -7.87 -5.08 -4.52
N TYR A 56 -8.20 -3.85 -4.13
CA TYR A 56 -7.22 -2.82 -3.80
C TYR A 56 -7.00 -2.78 -2.28
N SER A 57 -5.76 -2.98 -1.84
CA SER A 57 -5.42 -3.08 -0.42
C SER A 57 -4.77 -1.83 0.18
N GLY A 58 -4.79 -0.71 -0.54
CA GLY A 58 -4.13 0.52 -0.10
C GLY A 58 -2.75 0.71 -0.73
N ASN A 59 -2.12 1.78 -0.29
CA ASN A 59 -0.82 2.21 -0.78
C ASN A 59 0.10 2.69 0.35
N ILE A 60 1.30 3.21 0.04
CA ILE A 60 2.26 3.67 1.05
C ILE A 60 1.64 4.66 2.04
N LEU A 61 0.75 5.55 1.57
CA LEU A 61 0.10 6.59 2.37
C LEU A 61 -1.02 6.05 3.27
N SER A 62 -1.47 4.83 3.02
CA SER A 62 -2.65 4.26 3.67
C SER A 62 -2.36 3.72 5.08
N HIS A 63 -1.09 3.46 5.41
CA HIS A 63 -0.76 2.83 6.68
C HIS A 63 0.57 3.28 7.28
N PHE A 64 0.55 3.52 8.59
CA PHE A 64 1.73 3.63 9.43
C PHE A 64 1.39 3.08 10.82
N TRP A 65 2.42 2.77 11.59
CA TRP A 65 2.26 1.83 12.70
C TRP A 65 2.07 2.53 14.05
N ALA A 66 0.94 2.28 14.70
CA ALA A 66 0.80 2.50 16.14
C ALA A 66 1.55 1.39 16.89
N ASP A 67 2.09 1.69 18.07
CA ASP A 67 2.78 0.71 18.92
C ASP A 67 1.88 -0.46 19.36
N SER A 68 0.56 -0.26 19.32
CA SER A 68 -0.47 -1.27 19.56
C SER A 68 -0.77 -2.19 18.37
N ASN A 69 -0.23 -1.91 17.17
CA ASN A 69 -0.55 -2.72 15.98
C ASN A 69 0.04 -4.15 16.11
N PRO A 70 -0.69 -5.22 15.74
CA PRO A 70 -0.22 -6.59 15.93
C PRO A 70 1.15 -6.89 15.29
N PRO A 71 1.46 -6.45 14.05
CA PRO A 71 2.78 -6.66 13.47
C PRO A 71 3.90 -6.01 14.28
N VAL A 72 3.65 -4.85 14.91
CA VAL A 72 4.64 -4.17 15.75
C VAL A 72 4.93 -4.98 17.01
N ILE A 73 3.89 -5.45 17.69
CA ILE A 73 4.03 -6.22 18.93
C ILE A 73 4.74 -7.55 18.65
N GLN A 74 4.29 -8.28 17.63
CA GLN A 74 4.80 -9.62 17.29
C GLN A 74 6.28 -9.60 16.89
N ASN A 75 6.72 -8.55 16.19
CA ASN A 75 8.08 -8.45 15.69
C ASN A 75 8.96 -7.47 16.49
N ASN A 76 8.46 -6.95 17.62
CA ASN A 76 9.13 -5.95 18.46
C ASN A 76 9.59 -4.68 17.70
N TRP A 77 8.76 -4.13 16.82
CA TRP A 77 9.07 -2.94 16.01
C TRP A 77 8.66 -1.62 16.68
N LYS A 78 8.79 -1.53 18.01
CA LYS A 78 8.35 -0.34 18.76
C LYS A 78 9.02 0.94 18.28
N GLU A 79 10.27 0.86 17.85
CA GLU A 79 11.03 2.00 17.33
C GLU A 79 10.47 2.56 16.01
N ALA A 80 9.87 1.68 15.19
CA ALA A 80 9.25 2.01 13.90
C ALA A 80 7.84 2.59 14.02
N ALA A 81 7.27 2.53 15.22
CA ALA A 81 5.89 2.90 15.49
C ALA A 81 5.80 4.21 16.29
N TYR A 82 4.60 4.78 16.33
CA TYR A 82 4.28 5.93 17.17
C TYR A 82 3.45 5.51 18.38
N SER A 83 3.53 6.29 19.45
CA SER A 83 2.69 6.17 20.63
C SER A 83 2.06 7.53 20.97
N ILE A 84 0.84 7.52 21.48
CA ILE A 84 0.15 8.75 21.91
C ILE A 84 0.14 8.80 23.44
N LYS A 85 0.75 9.85 23.99
CA LYS A 85 0.78 10.15 25.43
C LYS A 85 0.29 11.57 25.65
N THR A 86 -0.57 11.75 26.64
CA THR A 86 -1.25 13.03 26.89
C THR A 86 -1.16 13.50 28.34
N ASN A 87 -0.23 12.95 29.15
CA ASN A 87 -0.15 13.27 30.58
C ASN A 87 0.46 14.66 30.83
N THR A 88 1.41 15.08 29.98
CA THR A 88 2.12 16.37 30.07
C THR A 88 2.21 17.04 28.70
N LEU A 89 2.56 18.33 28.68
CA LEU A 89 2.85 19.02 27.41
C LEU A 89 4.00 18.35 26.65
N GLU A 90 5.06 17.95 27.34
CA GLU A 90 6.21 17.25 26.75
C GLU A 90 5.82 15.89 26.15
N ASP A 91 4.94 15.15 26.82
CA ASP A 91 4.40 13.90 26.27
C ASP A 91 3.66 14.15 24.95
N MET A 92 2.80 15.18 24.92
CA MET A 92 2.04 15.53 23.72
C MET A 92 2.95 15.98 22.57
N LEU A 93 3.95 16.82 22.86
CA LEU A 93 4.94 17.28 21.87
C LEU A 93 5.76 16.11 21.33
N THR A 94 6.21 15.21 22.21
CA THR A 94 6.93 13.99 21.83
C THR A 94 6.08 13.09 20.96
N SER A 95 4.80 12.89 21.30
CA SER A 95 3.86 12.11 20.48
C SER A 95 3.65 12.70 19.09
N ILE A 96 3.50 14.02 18.96
CA ILE A 96 3.38 14.69 17.66
C ILE A 96 4.66 14.49 16.83
N ALA A 97 5.83 14.65 17.44
CA ALA A 97 7.11 14.43 16.77
C ALA A 97 7.31 12.97 16.33
N GLN A 98 6.90 12.01 17.16
CA GLN A 98 6.89 10.59 16.81
C GLN A 98 5.95 10.31 15.64
N ILE A 99 4.69 10.75 15.72
CA ILE A 99 3.72 10.57 14.63
C ILE A 99 4.30 11.11 13.33
N ASN A 100 4.78 12.36 13.30
CA ASN A 100 5.32 12.97 12.10
C ASN A 100 6.53 12.20 11.53
N SER A 101 7.50 11.84 12.39
CA SER A 101 8.69 11.11 11.93
C SER A 101 8.43 9.66 11.52
N ARG A 102 7.29 9.06 11.91
CA ARG A 102 6.86 7.71 11.53
C ARG A 102 5.80 7.69 10.42
N MET A 103 5.29 8.85 10.00
CA MET A 103 4.33 8.94 8.90
C MET A 103 4.91 8.30 7.63
N PRO A 104 4.04 7.77 6.75
CA PRO A 104 4.49 7.31 5.45
C PRO A 104 5.17 8.44 4.68
N MET A 105 6.01 8.06 3.73
CA MET A 105 6.93 8.96 3.02
C MET A 105 8.04 9.52 3.91
N ILE A 106 7.72 10.09 5.08
CA ILE A 106 8.76 10.60 5.99
C ILE A 106 9.62 9.45 6.50
N LYS A 107 9.00 8.37 6.97
CA LYS A 107 9.76 7.19 7.43
C LYS A 107 10.25 6.34 6.26
N SER A 108 9.36 6.01 5.34
CA SER A 108 9.62 4.96 4.35
C SER A 108 10.72 5.36 3.35
N ILE A 109 10.80 6.63 2.94
CA ILE A 109 11.73 7.05 1.88
C ILE A 109 12.85 7.99 2.36
N ARG A 110 13.14 8.14 3.67
CA ARG A 110 14.21 9.05 4.15
C ARG A 110 15.65 8.53 4.04
N GLY A 111 15.84 7.26 3.70
CA GLY A 111 17.15 6.60 3.75
C GLY A 111 17.20 5.37 2.85
N PRO A 112 18.17 4.46 3.06
CA PRO A 112 18.24 3.22 2.31
C PRO A 112 16.95 2.42 2.50
N TYR A 113 16.38 1.96 1.40
CA TYR A 113 15.05 1.36 1.39
C TYR A 113 14.92 0.07 2.21
N ASP A 114 16.04 -0.62 2.36
CA ASP A 114 16.24 -1.92 2.99
C ASP A 114 16.79 -1.82 4.41
N SER A 115 17.10 -0.62 4.90
CA SER A 115 17.48 -0.41 6.30
C SER A 115 16.35 -0.81 7.24
N PRO A 116 16.65 -1.18 8.50
CA PRO A 116 15.62 -1.47 9.49
C PRO A 116 14.56 -0.37 9.57
N TYR A 117 13.30 -0.79 9.58
CA TYR A 117 12.12 0.05 9.72
C TYR A 117 11.82 0.98 8.53
N MET A 118 12.46 0.73 7.39
CA MET A 118 12.26 1.48 6.15
C MET A 118 11.31 0.75 5.18
N TRP A 119 11.26 1.23 3.94
CA TRP A 119 10.24 0.91 2.97
C TRP A 119 10.10 -0.58 2.64
N LEU A 120 11.20 -1.34 2.47
CA LEU A 120 11.12 -2.76 2.12
C LEU A 120 10.40 -3.55 3.22
N GLN A 121 10.79 -3.33 4.48
CA GLN A 121 10.18 -4.01 5.61
C GLN A 121 8.69 -3.66 5.74
N ASP A 122 8.33 -2.37 5.64
CA ASP A 122 6.93 -1.94 5.64
C ASP A 122 6.15 -2.57 4.48
N THR A 123 6.74 -2.58 3.28
CA THR A 123 6.11 -3.15 2.07
C THR A 123 5.81 -4.63 2.25
N LEU A 124 6.76 -5.41 2.75
CA LEU A 124 6.58 -6.85 2.98
C LEU A 124 5.58 -7.12 4.11
N ALA A 125 5.61 -6.33 5.18
CA ALA A 125 4.65 -6.44 6.28
C ALA A 125 3.23 -6.16 5.81
N LEU A 126 3.03 -5.09 5.03
CA LEU A 126 1.73 -4.73 4.46
C LEU A 126 1.25 -5.74 3.43
N ALA A 127 2.10 -6.16 2.49
CA ALA A 127 1.75 -7.17 1.49
C ALA A 127 1.30 -8.49 2.16
N SER A 128 2.00 -8.93 3.20
CA SER A 128 1.63 -10.12 3.98
C SER A 128 0.31 -9.91 4.75
N MET A 129 0.17 -8.77 5.45
CA MET A 129 -1.04 -8.44 6.22
C MET A 129 -2.29 -8.36 5.33
N TYR A 130 -2.16 -7.80 4.12
CA TYR A 130 -3.23 -7.69 3.14
C TYR A 130 -3.46 -8.97 2.34
N LYS A 131 -2.56 -9.95 2.44
CA LYS A 131 -2.54 -11.15 1.59
C LYS A 131 -2.53 -10.76 0.12
N ALA A 132 -1.64 -9.84 -0.24
CA ALA A 132 -1.49 -9.38 -1.62
C ALA A 132 -0.97 -10.54 -2.49
N ASP A 133 -1.54 -10.67 -3.70
CA ASP A 133 -1.07 -11.63 -4.69
C ASP A 133 0.05 -11.04 -5.55
N PHE A 134 0.12 -9.71 -5.62
CA PHE A 134 1.17 -8.98 -6.33
C PHE A 134 1.34 -7.57 -5.77
N ILE A 135 2.48 -6.96 -6.12
CA ILE A 135 2.83 -5.60 -5.73
C ILE A 135 2.96 -4.73 -6.97
N VAL A 136 2.51 -3.48 -6.87
CA VAL A 136 2.65 -2.46 -7.91
C VAL A 136 3.43 -1.28 -7.35
N TYR A 137 4.53 -0.93 -7.99
CA TYR A 137 5.11 0.40 -7.86
C TYR A 137 4.58 1.26 -9.00
N ASN A 138 3.79 2.29 -8.69
CA ASN A 138 3.36 3.26 -9.70
C ASN A 138 4.31 4.45 -9.76
N GLY A 139 5.05 4.57 -10.85
CA GLY A 139 6.03 5.61 -11.04
C GLY A 139 5.45 7.02 -11.06
N THR A 140 6.26 7.99 -10.65
CA THR A 140 6.03 9.42 -10.88
C THR A 140 7.41 10.03 -11.14
N PRO A 141 7.76 10.43 -12.38
CA PRO A 141 9.10 10.93 -12.72
C PRO A 141 9.63 12.03 -11.80
N GLY A 142 8.75 12.82 -11.17
CA GLY A 142 9.12 13.83 -10.19
C GLY A 142 9.74 13.25 -8.90
N CYS A 143 9.37 12.05 -8.47
CA CYS A 143 9.85 11.46 -7.21
C CYS A 143 11.17 10.68 -7.41
N ARG A 144 12.28 11.40 -7.59
CA ARG A 144 13.60 10.79 -7.86
C ARG A 144 14.09 9.82 -6.78
N ASN A 145 13.66 10.04 -5.54
CA ASN A 145 14.13 9.29 -4.38
C ASN A 145 13.74 7.81 -4.45
N THR A 146 12.49 7.52 -4.82
CA THR A 146 12.00 6.15 -4.99
C THR A 146 12.51 5.51 -6.29
N TRP A 147 12.69 6.30 -7.35
CA TRP A 147 13.24 5.80 -8.63
C TRP A 147 14.65 5.23 -8.52
N GLY A 148 15.49 5.78 -7.63
CA GLY A 148 16.89 5.34 -7.49
C GLY A 148 17.06 3.89 -7.04
N MET A 149 16.06 3.31 -6.38
CA MET A 149 16.12 1.97 -5.77
C MET A 149 15.05 0.99 -6.30
N VAL A 150 14.11 1.45 -7.12
CA VAL A 150 12.87 0.69 -7.43
C VAL A 150 13.14 -0.71 -8.00
N LYS A 151 14.19 -0.86 -8.79
CA LYS A 151 14.57 -2.17 -9.35
C LYS A 151 15.07 -3.13 -8.28
N LEU A 152 15.77 -2.63 -7.26
CA LEU A 152 16.23 -3.42 -6.12
C LEU A 152 15.04 -3.79 -5.23
N LEU A 153 14.15 -2.83 -4.94
CA LEU A 153 12.90 -3.09 -4.22
C LEU A 153 12.09 -4.19 -4.90
N ALA A 154 11.85 -4.06 -6.21
CA ALA A 154 11.10 -5.04 -6.98
C ALA A 154 11.78 -6.43 -6.97
N GLN A 155 13.11 -6.47 -7.04
CA GLN A 155 13.83 -7.74 -6.92
C GLN A 155 13.61 -8.39 -5.55
N ASP A 156 13.68 -7.61 -4.46
CA ASP A 156 13.55 -8.15 -3.11
C ASP A 156 12.10 -8.55 -2.77
N THR A 157 11.11 -7.82 -3.28
CA THR A 157 9.70 -8.25 -3.17
C THR A 157 9.41 -9.51 -3.98
N GLU A 158 10.00 -9.66 -5.17
CA GLU A 158 9.90 -10.92 -5.93
C GLU A 158 10.59 -12.09 -5.23
N LYS A 159 11.77 -11.89 -4.62
CA LYS A 159 12.43 -12.91 -3.79
C LYS A 159 11.57 -13.31 -2.59
N ALA A 160 10.80 -12.38 -2.04
CA ALA A 160 9.85 -12.63 -0.96
C ALA A 160 8.53 -13.30 -1.42
N GLY A 161 8.39 -13.58 -2.71
CA GLY A 161 7.24 -14.30 -3.27
C GLY A 161 6.14 -13.42 -3.84
N PHE A 162 6.34 -12.09 -3.94
CA PHE A 162 5.36 -11.17 -4.50
C PHE A 162 5.78 -10.72 -5.91
N PRO A 163 5.16 -11.23 -6.99
CA PRO A 163 5.36 -10.69 -8.33
C PRO A 163 5.17 -9.16 -8.31
N THR A 164 6.14 -8.42 -8.87
CA THR A 164 6.15 -6.97 -8.72
C THR A 164 6.15 -6.27 -10.08
N HIS A 165 5.17 -5.39 -10.28
CA HIS A 165 5.06 -4.57 -11.49
C HIS A 165 5.59 -3.16 -11.23
N ILE A 166 6.51 -2.70 -12.07
CA ILE A 166 6.95 -1.31 -12.11
C ILE A 166 6.17 -0.63 -13.24
N MET A 167 5.19 0.19 -12.87
CA MET A 167 4.37 0.94 -13.80
C MET A 167 5.08 2.24 -14.15
N TYR A 168 5.59 2.34 -15.38
CA TYR A 168 6.27 3.54 -15.89
C TYR A 168 5.25 4.58 -16.37
N ALA A 169 4.48 5.12 -15.44
CA ALA A 169 3.53 6.21 -15.67
C ALA A 169 3.90 7.43 -14.81
N ASP A 170 3.02 8.42 -14.79
CA ASP A 170 2.99 9.45 -13.76
C ASP A 170 1.66 9.33 -13.01
N ALA A 171 1.68 9.47 -11.68
CA ALA A 171 0.48 9.33 -10.87
C ALA A 171 -0.59 10.39 -11.17
N PHE A 172 -0.22 11.49 -11.82
CA PHE A 172 -1.09 12.65 -12.04
C PHE A 172 -1.17 13.09 -13.51
N ASP A 173 -0.25 12.65 -14.38
CA ASP A 173 -0.10 13.17 -15.74
C ASP A 173 0.01 12.08 -16.82
N ASP A 174 -1.10 11.83 -17.53
CA ASP A 174 -1.17 10.89 -18.66
C ASP A 174 -0.32 11.33 -19.88
N ARG A 175 0.29 12.52 -19.89
CA ARG A 175 1.21 12.94 -20.98
C ARG A 175 2.56 12.24 -20.89
N VAL A 176 2.93 11.74 -19.71
CA VAL A 176 4.15 10.94 -19.54
C VAL A 176 3.98 9.58 -20.20
N GLN A 177 2.84 8.93 -19.96
CA GLN A 177 2.40 7.73 -20.65
C GLN A 177 0.87 7.70 -20.65
N SER A 178 0.27 7.44 -21.81
CA SER A 178 -1.19 7.38 -21.90
C SER A 178 -1.74 6.25 -21.03
N TRP A 179 -2.94 6.47 -20.48
CA TRP A 179 -3.64 5.44 -19.71
C TRP A 179 -3.76 4.11 -20.47
N ASP A 180 -4.06 4.15 -21.77
CA ASP A 180 -4.24 2.92 -22.56
C ASP A 180 -2.94 2.10 -22.60
N ALA A 181 -1.79 2.75 -22.81
CA ALA A 181 -0.50 2.08 -22.76
C ALA A 181 -0.15 1.56 -21.36
N THR A 182 -0.50 2.32 -20.31
CA THR A 182 -0.34 1.91 -18.91
C THR A 182 -1.18 0.67 -18.59
N ARG A 183 -2.46 0.66 -18.99
CA ARG A 183 -3.37 -0.46 -18.85
C ARG A 183 -2.85 -1.69 -19.59
N ASP A 184 -2.47 -1.56 -20.86
CA ASP A 184 -2.00 -2.68 -21.69
C ASP A 184 -0.79 -3.38 -21.05
N ARG A 185 0.20 -2.60 -20.58
CA ARG A 185 1.39 -3.12 -19.88
C ARG A 185 1.06 -3.82 -18.57
N PHE A 186 0.10 -3.27 -17.83
CA PHE A 186 -0.28 -3.84 -16.56
C PHE A 186 -1.10 -5.13 -16.74
N GLU A 187 -2.03 -5.16 -17.70
CA GLU A 187 -2.75 -6.38 -18.08
C GLU A 187 -1.80 -7.47 -18.59
N GLU A 188 -0.78 -7.10 -19.38
CA GLU A 188 0.27 -8.03 -19.82
C GLU A 188 0.96 -8.69 -18.61
N PHE A 189 1.39 -7.88 -17.63
CA PHE A 189 1.98 -8.40 -16.39
C PHE A 189 1.03 -9.37 -15.67
N LEU A 190 -0.24 -9.00 -15.50
CA LEU A 190 -1.23 -9.83 -14.80
C LEU A 190 -1.42 -11.18 -15.53
N ARG A 191 -1.53 -11.18 -16.85
CA ARG A 191 -1.68 -12.41 -17.66
C ARG A 191 -0.44 -13.30 -17.59
N VAL A 192 0.76 -12.72 -17.75
CA VAL A 192 2.03 -13.47 -17.69
C VAL A 192 2.23 -14.12 -16.33
N ARG A 193 1.84 -13.42 -15.25
CA ARG A 193 1.91 -13.92 -13.87
C ARG A 193 0.71 -14.79 -13.47
N ARG A 194 -0.27 -15.00 -14.36
CA ARG A 194 -1.49 -15.81 -14.15
C ARG A 194 -2.36 -15.29 -12.99
N LEU A 195 -2.48 -13.98 -12.88
CA LEU A 195 -3.25 -13.27 -11.85
C LEU A 195 -4.67 -12.87 -12.32
N ILE A 196 -4.92 -12.96 -13.63
CA ILE A 196 -6.24 -12.79 -14.28
C ILE A 196 -6.44 -13.83 -15.39
#